data_AF-A0A0W0S042-F1
#
_entry.id   AF-A0A0W0S042-F1
#
_cell.length_a   1.000
_cell.length_b   1.000
_cell.length_c   1.000
_cell.angle_alpha   90.00
_cell.angle_beta   90.00
_cell.angle_gamma   90.00
#
_symmetry.space_group_name_H-M   'P 1'
#
loop_
_entity.id
_entity.type
_entity.pdbx_description
1 polymer ?
#
loop_
_entity_poly.entity_id
_entity_poly.type
_entity_poly.pdbx_seq_one_letter_code
_entity_poly.pdbx_strand_id
1 'polypeptide(L)'
;MVAIVSDGTSVLGLGNLGPYAAIPVMEGKALLFKEFASVDAFPICLDTQNVDEIVTTIKHIAPIFGGINLEDISAPRCFEVEERLKKGIEYSSIS
;
A
#
# COMPACT_ATOMS: atom_id res chain seq x y z
N MET A 1 -5.30 -12.82 2.18
CA MET A 1 -5.45 -11.68 1.27
C MET A 1 -4.43 -10.61 1.64
N VAL A 2 -3.84 -9.94 0.66
CA VAL A 2 -2.84 -8.86 0.84
C VAL A 2 -3.46 -7.52 0.42
N ALA A 3 -3.24 -6.45 1.19
CA ALA A 3 -3.58 -5.10 0.75
C ALA A 3 -2.39 -4.50 -0.01
N ILE A 4 -2.64 -4.00 -1.22
CA ILE A 4 -1.67 -3.19 -1.97
C ILE A 4 -2.03 -1.72 -1.72
N VAL A 5 -1.26 -1.03 -0.87
CA VAL A 5 -1.59 0.31 -0.41
C VAL A 5 -0.71 1.35 -1.09
N SER A 6 -1.32 2.37 -1.68
CA SER A 6 -0.64 3.49 -2.32
C SER A 6 -1.31 4.83 -2.02
N ASP A 7 -0.57 5.94 -2.10
CA ASP A 7 -1.12 7.30 -2.17
C ASP A 7 -0.95 7.95 -3.56
N GLY A 8 -0.39 7.19 -4.51
CA GLY A 8 -0.19 7.62 -5.89
C GLY A 8 0.88 8.70 -6.10
N THR A 9 1.77 8.89 -5.13
CA THR A 9 2.77 9.97 -5.18
C THR A 9 4.02 9.64 -6.01
N SER A 10 4.23 8.37 -6.35
CA SER A 10 5.38 7.92 -7.14
C SER A 10 5.02 6.83 -8.15
N VAL A 11 3.91 6.98 -8.87
CA VAL A 11 3.39 5.97 -9.79
C VAL A 11 4.33 5.77 -10.97
N LEU A 12 4.89 4.56 -11.14
CA LEU A 12 5.76 4.17 -12.26
C LEU A 12 6.97 5.11 -12.49
N GLY A 13 7.39 5.87 -11.47
CA GLY A 13 8.44 6.88 -11.61
C GLY A 13 8.01 8.17 -12.36
N LEU A 14 6.72 8.34 -12.62
CA LEU A 14 6.14 9.52 -13.29
C LEU A 14 5.86 10.69 -12.32
N GLY A 15 6.17 10.50 -11.04
CA GLY A 15 5.89 11.46 -9.99
C GLY A 15 4.48 11.32 -9.42
N ASN A 16 3.97 12.42 -8.88
CA ASN A 16 2.71 12.42 -8.16
C ASN A 16 1.52 12.57 -9.11
N LEU A 17 0.80 11.47 -9.33
CA LEU A 17 -0.42 11.43 -10.15
C LEU A 17 -1.69 11.36 -9.29
N GLY A 18 -1.53 11.15 -7.98
CA GLY A 18 -2.62 11.01 -7.03
C GLY A 18 -3.27 9.62 -7.03
N PRO A 19 -4.18 9.37 -6.07
CA PRO A 19 -4.70 8.03 -5.77
C PRO A 19 -5.52 7.45 -6.93
N TYR A 20 -6.33 8.27 -7.60
CA TYR A 20 -7.21 7.81 -8.68
C TYR A 20 -6.44 7.31 -9.90
N ALA A 21 -5.34 8.00 -10.25
CA ALA A 21 -4.49 7.60 -11.36
C ALA A 21 -3.62 6.38 -11.01
N ALA A 22 -3.40 6.10 -9.72
CA ALA A 22 -2.68 4.92 -9.26
C ALA A 22 -3.51 3.63 -9.33
N ILE A 23 -4.85 3.71 -9.26
CA ILE A 23 -5.75 2.53 -9.21
C ILE A 23 -5.43 1.50 -10.32
N PRO A 24 -5.33 1.86 -11.62
CA PRO A 24 -5.07 0.87 -12.67
C PRO A 24 -3.71 0.16 -12.50
N VAL A 25 -2.72 0.85 -11.94
CA VAL A 25 -1.40 0.26 -11.67
C VAL A 25 -1.48 -0.72 -10.50
N MET A 26 -2.22 -0.37 -9.44
CA MET A 26 -2.42 -1.25 -8.29
C MET A 26 -3.28 -2.47 -8.64
N GLU A 27 -4.29 -2.32 -9.49
CA GLU A 27 -5.07 -3.44 -10.05
C GLU A 27 -4.18 -4.38 -10.87
N GLY A 28 -3.31 -3.82 -11.72
CA GLY A 28 -2.32 -4.59 -12.46
C GLY A 28 -1.42 -5.41 -11.52
N LYS A 29 -0.91 -4.80 -10.44
CA LYS A 29 -0.14 -5.54 -9.42
C LYS A 29 -0.96 -6.62 -8.72
N ALA A 30 -2.22 -6.37 -8.38
CA ALA A 30 -3.08 -7.37 -7.77
C ALA A 30 -3.28 -8.60 -8.68
N LEU A 31 -3.48 -8.36 -9.99
CA LEU A 31 -3.52 -9.43 -10.99
C LEU A 31 -2.20 -10.21 -11.03
N LEU A 32 -1.04 -9.53 -11.02
CA LEU A 32 0.27 -10.20 -10.99
C LEU A 32 0.45 -11.08 -9.74
N PHE A 33 0.01 -10.62 -8.57
CA PHE A 33 0.02 -11.42 -7.33
C PHE A 33 -0.83 -12.70 -7.47
N LYS A 34 -2.00 -12.57 -8.11
CA LYS A 34 -2.89 -13.72 -8.34
C LYS A 34 -2.28 -14.72 -9.31
N GLU A 35 -1.81 -14.25 -10.46
CA GLU A 35 -1.28 -15.10 -11.54
C GLU A 35 0.02 -15.80 -11.16
N PHE A 36 0.95 -15.10 -10.53
CA PHE A 36 2.31 -15.62 -10.30
C PHE A 36 2.54 -16.19 -8.90
N ALA A 37 1.74 -15.79 -7.91
CA ALA A 37 1.91 -16.23 -6.52
C ALA A 37 0.67 -16.91 -5.93
N SER A 38 -0.44 -17.02 -6.68
CA SER A 38 -1.74 -17.49 -6.16
C SER A 38 -2.20 -16.72 -4.92
N VAL A 39 -1.79 -15.45 -4.79
CA VAL A 39 -2.15 -14.57 -3.68
C VAL A 39 -3.33 -13.69 -4.10
N ASP A 40 -4.41 -13.73 -3.31
CA ASP A 40 -5.48 -12.74 -3.44
C ASP A 40 -4.98 -11.41 -2.88
N ALA A 41 -4.85 -10.40 -3.75
CA ALA A 41 -4.46 -9.05 -3.40
C ALA A 41 -5.56 -8.06 -3.76
N PHE A 42 -5.70 -6.99 -2.97
CA PHE A 42 -6.72 -5.96 -3.19
C PHE A 42 -6.08 -4.56 -3.18
N PRO A 43 -6.34 -3.72 -4.20
CA PRO A 43 -5.77 -2.38 -4.28
C PRO A 43 -6.50 -1.40 -3.35
N ILE A 44 -5.73 -0.58 -2.64
CA ILE A 44 -6.24 0.46 -1.75
C ILE A 44 -5.44 1.74 -1.98
N CYS A 45 -5.99 2.64 -2.80
CA CYS A 45 -5.42 3.96 -3.02
C CYS A 45 -6.02 4.97 -2.03
N LEU A 46 -5.18 5.53 -1.16
CA LEU A 46 -5.58 6.48 -0.13
C LEU A 46 -5.53 7.92 -0.66
N ASP A 47 -6.62 8.66 -0.52
CA ASP A 47 -6.68 10.09 -0.84
C ASP A 47 -6.13 10.95 0.29
N THR A 48 -4.91 10.63 0.71
CA THR A 48 -4.12 11.39 1.68
C THR A 48 -2.64 11.10 1.50
N GLN A 49 -1.82 12.12 1.75
CA GLN A 49 -0.35 12.01 1.76
C GLN A 49 0.21 12.26 3.17
N ASN A 50 -0.68 12.42 4.16
CA ASN A 50 -0.30 12.57 5.56
C ASN A 50 0.09 11.21 6.14
N VAL A 51 1.31 11.10 6.67
CA VAL A 51 1.83 9.85 7.27
C VAL A 51 0.93 9.31 8.37
N ASP A 52 0.46 10.18 9.26
CA ASP A 52 -0.36 9.77 10.40
C ASP A 52 -1.69 9.17 9.93
N GLU A 53 -2.31 9.78 8.92
CA GLU A 53 -3.57 9.31 8.35
C GLU A 53 -3.38 7.99 7.61
N ILE A 54 -2.30 7.86 6.82
CA ILE A 54 -1.95 6.62 6.12
C ILE A 54 -1.75 5.49 7.14
N VAL A 55 -0.89 5.69 8.13
CA VAL A 55 -0.56 4.67 9.14
C VAL A 55 -1.82 4.28 9.94
N THR A 56 -2.62 5.26 10.36
CA THR A 56 -3.85 5.00 11.12
C THR A 56 -4.86 4.24 10.30
N THR A 57 -5.05 4.62 9.02
CA THR A 57 -5.97 3.93 8.11
C THR A 57 -5.55 2.49 7.89
N ILE A 58 -4.26 2.25 7.60
CA ILE A 58 -3.72 0.89 7.41
C ILE A 58 -3.93 0.05 8.68
N LYS A 59 -3.67 0.60 9.87
CA LYS A 59 -3.91 -0.10 11.14
C LYS A 59 -5.38 -0.48 11.34
N HIS A 60 -6.32 0.39 10.97
CA HIS A 60 -7.75 0.10 11.10
C HIS A 60 -8.22 -1.02 10.18
N ILE A 61 -7.67 -1.11 8.95
CA ILE A 61 -8.07 -2.13 7.97
C ILE A 61 -7.26 -3.43 8.06
N ALA A 62 -6.10 -3.40 8.75
CA ALA A 62 -5.18 -4.52 8.88
C ALA A 62 -5.82 -5.86 9.31
N PRO A 63 -6.83 -5.92 10.20
CA PRO A 63 -7.43 -7.21 10.60
C PRO A 63 -8.01 -8.06 9.45
N ILE A 64 -8.30 -7.46 8.30
CA ILE A 64 -8.81 -8.16 7.11
C ILE A 64 -7.68 -8.81 6.29
N PHE A 65 -6.45 -8.30 6.42
CA PHE A 65 -5.33 -8.64 5.55
C PHE A 65 -4.27 -9.44 6.29
N GLY A 66 -3.74 -10.48 5.63
CA GLY A 66 -2.59 -11.24 6.13
C GLY A 66 -1.24 -10.59 5.85
N GLY A 67 -1.23 -9.48 5.09
CA GLY A 67 -0.03 -8.74 4.71
C GLY A 67 -0.39 -7.38 4.10
N ILE A 68 0.52 -6.42 4.24
CA ILE A 68 0.42 -5.08 3.67
C ILE A 68 1.62 -4.87 2.75
N ASN A 69 1.37 -4.56 1.49
CA ASN A 69 2.37 -4.24 0.47
C ASN A 69 2.26 -2.74 0.16
N LEU A 70 3.26 -1.94 0.56
CA LEU A 70 3.29 -0.51 0.30
C LEU A 70 3.83 -0.25 -1.12
N GLU A 71 3.13 0.54 -1.91
CA GLU A 71 3.47 0.79 -3.31
C GLU A 71 3.33 2.26 -3.70
N ASP A 72 4.23 2.73 -4.55
CA ASP A 72 4.17 4.06 -5.18
C ASP A 72 3.96 5.23 -4.18
N ILE A 73 4.48 5.09 -2.95
CA ILE A 73 4.59 6.15 -1.95
C ILE A 73 5.98 6.79 -2.06
N SER A 74 6.04 8.10 -2.26
CA SER A 74 7.29 8.85 -2.47
C SER A 74 8.21 8.83 -1.25
N ALA A 75 9.52 8.70 -1.48
CA ALA A 75 10.53 8.96 -0.46
C ALA A 75 10.55 10.45 -0.03
N PRO A 76 10.95 10.77 1.21
CA PRO A 76 11.34 9.86 2.28
C PRO A 76 10.16 9.24 3.06
N ARG A 77 8.91 9.62 2.72
CA ARG A 77 7.70 9.29 3.47
C ARG A 77 7.45 7.78 3.57
N CYS A 78 7.71 7.04 2.50
CA CYS A 78 7.54 5.58 2.49
C CYS A 78 8.30 4.88 3.62
N PHE A 79 9.52 5.31 3.93
CA PHE A 79 10.33 4.73 5.00
C PHE A 79 9.71 4.97 6.38
N GLU A 80 9.17 6.17 6.62
CA GLU A 80 8.51 6.48 7.89
C GLU A 80 7.22 5.66 8.06
N VAL A 81 6.41 5.56 7.00
CA VAL A 81 5.19 4.72 7.00
C VAL A 81 5.53 3.27 7.31
N GLU A 82 6.52 2.71 6.61
CA GLU A 82 6.98 1.33 6.80
C GLU A 82 7.48 1.09 8.23
N GLU A 83 8.33 1.96 8.76
CA GLU A 83 8.87 1.85 10.11
C GLU A 83 7.77 1.85 11.17
N ARG A 84 6.79 2.77 11.04
CA ARG A 84 5.68 2.91 11.98
C ARG A 84 4.69 1.74 11.93
N LEU A 85 4.51 1.14 10.76
CA LEU A 85 3.68 -0.05 10.62
C LEU A 85 4.37 -1.29 11.20
N LYS A 86 5.68 -1.49 10.95
CA LYS A 86 6.45 -2.59 11.55
C LYS A 86 6.46 -2.58 13.07
N LYS A 87 6.44 -1.39 13.69
CA LYS A 87 6.35 -1.24 15.15
C LYS A 87 4.95 -1.46 15.72
N GLY A 88 3.91 -1.31 14.89
CA GLY A 88 2.53 -1.17 15.36
C GLY A 88 1.57 -2.29 14.96
N ILE A 89 1.97 -3.20 14.07
CA ILE A 89 1.14 -4.32 13.60
C ILE A 89 1.90 -5.62 13.89
N GLU A 90 1.49 -6.33 14.95
CA GLU A 90 2.16 -7.55 15.45
C GLU A 90 2.04 -8.77 14.51
N TYR A 91 1.14 -8.73 13.52
CA TYR A 91 0.67 -9.94 12.81
C TYR A 91 0.78 -9.93 11.27
N SER A 92 1.32 -8.89 10.65
CA SER A 92 1.40 -8.80 9.19
C SER A 92 2.85 -8.81 8.70
N SER A 93 3.19 -9.75 7.81
CA SER A 93 4.39 -9.65 6.98
C SER A 93 4.26 -8.37 6.14
N ILE A 94 5.03 -7.34 6.50
CA ILE A 94 5.25 -6.15 5.65
C ILE A 94 6.41 -6.53 4.74
N SER A 95 6.11 -6.79 3.48
CA SER A 95 7.07 -7.19 2.43
C SER A 95 7.23 -6.09 1.41
#